data_AF-A0AAW5QQE0-F1
#
_entry.id   AF-A0AAW5QQE0-F1
#
_cell.length_a   1.000
_cell.length_b   1.000
_cell.length_c   1.000
_cell.angle_alpha   90.00
_cell.angle_beta   90.00
_cell.angle_gamma   90.00
#
_symmetry.space_group_name_H-M   'P 1'
#
loop_
_entity.id
_entity.type
_entity.pdbx_description
1 polymer ?
#
loop_
_entity_poly.entity_id
_entity_poly.type
_entity_poly.pdbx_seq_one_letter_code
_entity_poly.pdbx_strand_id
1 'polypeptide(L)'
;MTTTGPFIPLDAPFTADQRSWLSGFVAGMQTRLFSGGPAADAGTVGSAPALHVLYGSQTGNAEAVAEDAAAAARTQGFAPVVCALDDMDLDRFAGLGQVLIVTSTYGEGEMPDNAELFWDALSAESAPRLDGMNFAVLALGDTGYDGFCQAGKLIDMRLEQLGAQRIVPRVDCDVEFEELAATWIAETLPLVAAVEGIVGDDAPAPAAPARAKSQWTRKNPYPAVLTSNVLLSGEDSAKEIRHYEFALADSGLEYEAGDALNVVPVNDTELVHAILGRLGLDGATVPEGHDDTLEHLLTYNYEITAPSVDLLEEIEKHTGNEELTYVLRHGDKAALDEWLWGRDILDVLLLDPAPELSAEQFLALLRPLQHRAYSISSSPNACDGSVHLTVAAVRYGTDGRERRGVCSTFLADRVGEGKVGIFVSKNKAFRVPADDTAPMIMVGPGTGIAPFRGFLQERRARGATGKNWLFFGDQKRGCDYIYEQELAEFADSGVLTRLDLAFSRDQAEKIYVQTRMKEHGAELFAWLEEGGHFYICGDASRMAKDVDRALHEIVAEHGGMNDEQAAEYVTTLKREKRYVRDVY
;
A
#
# COMPACT_ATOMS: atom_id res chain seq x y z
N MET A 1 -31.71 -0.89 63.42
CA MET A 1 -31.87 0.41 62.74
C MET A 1 -32.16 0.12 61.29
N THR A 2 -33.35 0.48 60.82
CA THR A 2 -33.78 0.36 59.42
C THR A 2 -32.90 1.23 58.54
N THR A 3 -32.14 0.63 57.64
CA THR A 3 -31.36 1.33 56.62
C THR A 3 -32.32 1.85 55.55
N THR A 4 -32.69 3.12 55.66
CA THR A 4 -33.34 3.89 54.60
C THR A 4 -32.34 4.04 53.44
N GLY A 5 -32.58 3.36 52.32
CA GLY A 5 -31.87 3.61 51.06
C GLY A 5 -32.17 5.02 50.52
N PRO A 6 -31.43 5.48 49.49
CA PRO A 6 -31.63 6.80 48.93
C PRO A 6 -33.06 6.93 48.36
N PHE A 7 -33.85 7.84 48.95
CA PHE A 7 -35.24 8.08 48.58
C PHE A 7 -35.34 9.31 47.68
N ILE A 8 -35.78 9.13 46.44
CA ILE A 8 -36.12 10.22 45.52
C ILE A 8 -37.64 10.49 45.66
N PRO A 9 -38.06 11.69 46.08
CA PRO A 9 -39.48 12.02 46.28
C PRO A 9 -40.31 11.85 45.00
N LEU A 10 -41.56 11.40 45.16
CA LEU A 10 -42.47 11.12 44.02
C LEU A 10 -42.92 12.39 43.28
N ASP A 11 -42.80 13.56 43.91
CA ASP A 11 -43.10 14.89 43.39
C ASP A 11 -41.89 15.57 42.72
N ALA A 12 -40.73 14.90 42.66
CA ALA A 12 -39.58 15.39 41.91
C ALA A 12 -39.89 15.42 40.39
N PRO A 13 -39.43 16.45 39.64
CA PRO A 13 -39.79 16.69 38.24
C PRO A 13 -39.02 15.77 37.27
N PHE A 14 -39.00 14.47 37.55
CA PHE A 14 -38.32 13.46 36.76
C PHE A 14 -39.31 12.43 36.22
N THR A 15 -39.10 11.96 34.99
CA THR A 15 -39.85 10.83 34.44
C THR A 15 -39.53 9.53 35.20
N ALA A 16 -40.32 8.48 34.97
CA ALA A 16 -40.12 7.19 35.63
C ALA A 16 -38.75 6.58 35.30
N ASP A 17 -38.32 6.68 34.03
CA ASP A 17 -37.03 6.16 33.56
C ASP A 17 -35.84 6.92 34.14
N GLN A 18 -35.96 8.26 34.22
CA GLN A 18 -34.95 9.12 34.86
C GLN A 18 -34.80 8.81 36.36
N ARG A 19 -35.90 8.53 37.06
CA ARG A 19 -35.87 8.11 38.47
C ARG A 19 -35.21 6.75 38.66
N SER A 20 -35.47 5.81 37.76
CA SER A 20 -34.84 4.48 37.80
C SER A 20 -33.32 4.58 37.60
N TRP A 21 -32.89 5.37 36.62
CA TRP A 21 -31.47 5.64 36.36
C TRP A 21 -30.78 6.35 37.54
N LEU A 22 -31.38 7.42 38.08
CA LEU A 22 -30.82 8.14 39.23
C LEU A 22 -30.72 7.25 40.48
N SER A 23 -31.72 6.39 40.71
CA SER A 23 -31.70 5.47 41.85
C SER A 23 -30.56 4.46 41.74
N GLY A 24 -30.30 3.95 40.52
CA GLY A 24 -29.16 3.08 40.23
C GLY A 24 -27.82 3.80 40.40
N PHE A 25 -27.71 5.04 39.94
CA PHE A 25 -26.52 5.87 40.07
C PHE A 25 -26.16 6.16 41.54
N VAL A 26 -27.13 6.58 42.36
CA VAL A 26 -26.91 6.89 43.78
C VAL A 26 -26.62 5.61 44.59
N ALA A 27 -27.25 4.49 44.26
CA ALA A 27 -26.91 3.19 44.84
C ALA A 27 -25.46 2.80 44.52
N GLY A 28 -25.02 2.99 43.27
CA GLY A 28 -23.64 2.72 42.85
C GLY A 28 -22.59 3.59 43.56
N MET A 29 -22.90 4.86 43.83
CA MET A 29 -22.04 5.75 44.61
C MET A 29 -21.92 5.32 46.08
N GLN A 30 -23.01 4.84 46.69
CA GLN A 30 -22.97 4.36 48.08
C GLN A 30 -22.17 3.07 48.21
N THR A 31 -22.19 2.17 47.22
CA THR A 31 -21.36 0.96 47.22
C THR A 31 -19.86 1.29 47.22
N ARG A 32 -19.46 2.41 46.59
CA ARG A 32 -18.07 2.91 46.61
C ARG A 32 -17.68 3.54 47.96
N LEU A 33 -18.61 4.18 48.66
CA LEU A 33 -18.36 4.86 49.94
C LEU A 33 -18.36 3.90 51.15
N PHE A 34 -19.10 2.78 51.09
CA PHE A 34 -19.17 1.81 52.20
C PHE A 34 -18.15 0.66 52.13
N SER A 35 -17.29 0.62 51.11
CA SER A 35 -16.24 -0.40 50.97
C SER A 35 -14.92 -0.04 51.69
N GLY A 36 -14.91 1.01 52.52
CA GLY A 36 -13.75 1.42 53.33
C GLY A 36 -13.66 0.71 54.68
N GLY A 37 -13.17 -0.53 54.71
CA GLY A 37 -12.70 -1.24 55.91
C GLY A 37 -11.24 -1.66 55.74
N PRO A 38 -10.43 -1.80 56.82
CA PRO A 38 -8.98 -1.91 56.72
C PRO A 38 -8.59 -3.27 56.12
N ALA A 39 -8.33 -3.28 54.81
CA ALA A 39 -7.72 -4.40 54.12
C ALA A 39 -6.21 -4.36 54.36
N ALA A 40 -5.66 -5.51 54.75
CA ALA A 40 -4.24 -5.76 54.76
C ALA A 40 -3.63 -5.40 53.40
N ASP A 41 -2.39 -4.92 53.46
CA ASP A 41 -1.53 -4.52 52.35
C ASP A 41 -1.53 -5.57 51.23
N ALA A 42 -2.43 -5.40 50.27
CA ALA A 42 -2.44 -6.08 48.99
C ALA A 42 -2.09 -5.01 47.99
N GLY A 43 -0.84 -5.08 47.49
CA GLY A 43 -0.28 -4.08 46.59
C GLY A 43 -1.25 -3.69 45.49
N THR A 44 -1.35 -2.39 45.25
CA THR A 44 -1.99 -1.84 44.06
C THR A 44 -1.40 -2.55 42.83
N VAL A 45 -2.18 -3.43 42.22
CA VAL A 45 -1.88 -3.90 40.86
C VAL A 45 -2.10 -2.67 39.99
N GLY A 46 -1.02 -1.98 39.64
CA GLY A 46 -1.07 -0.86 38.72
C GLY A 46 -1.70 -1.30 37.40
N SER A 47 -2.55 -0.45 36.82
CA SER A 47 -2.94 -0.58 35.43
C SER A 47 -1.68 -0.73 34.59
N ALA A 48 -1.63 -1.73 33.70
CA ALA A 48 -0.49 -1.91 32.82
C ALA A 48 -0.27 -0.61 32.00
N PRO A 49 0.98 -0.15 31.88
CA PRO A 49 1.29 1.08 31.16
C PRO A 49 0.76 1.02 29.72
N ALA A 50 -0.03 2.00 29.32
CA ALA A 50 -0.54 2.10 27.95
C ALA A 50 0.60 2.49 26.99
N LEU A 51 0.78 1.75 25.90
CA LEU A 51 1.75 2.04 24.84
C LEU A 51 1.01 2.16 23.51
N HIS A 52 1.13 3.29 22.83
CA HIS A 52 0.46 3.47 21.54
C HIS A 52 1.42 3.09 20.42
N VAL A 53 0.98 2.18 19.54
CA VAL A 53 1.73 1.74 18.37
C VAL A 53 0.93 2.14 17.13
N LEU A 54 1.36 3.20 16.47
CA LEU A 54 0.69 3.77 15.32
C LEU A 54 1.31 3.28 14.03
N TYR A 55 0.51 3.16 12.97
CA TYR A 55 1.03 2.75 11.67
C TYR A 55 0.47 3.51 10.47
N GLY A 56 1.34 3.78 9.50
CA GLY A 56 1.01 4.17 8.13
C GLY A 56 1.42 3.07 7.17
N SER A 57 0.48 2.47 6.45
CA SER A 57 0.76 1.33 5.58
C SER A 57 -0.12 1.31 4.33
N GLN A 58 0.51 1.11 3.17
CA GLN A 58 -0.21 0.90 1.92
C GLN A 58 -0.56 -0.59 1.70
N THR A 59 0.39 -1.48 1.97
CA THR A 59 0.29 -2.93 1.66
C THR A 59 0.23 -3.83 2.90
N GLY A 60 0.14 -3.24 4.10
CA GLY A 60 0.02 -3.95 5.38
C GLY A 60 1.35 -4.31 6.07
N ASN A 61 2.51 -4.07 5.46
CA ASN A 61 3.82 -4.40 6.09
C ASN A 61 4.05 -3.63 7.40
N ALA A 62 3.81 -2.31 7.40
CA ALA A 62 3.97 -1.49 8.60
C ALA A 62 2.92 -1.82 9.67
N GLU A 63 1.70 -2.18 9.26
CA GLU A 63 0.66 -2.69 10.18
C GLU A 63 1.12 -3.99 10.86
N ALA A 64 1.65 -4.95 10.09
CA ALA A 64 2.13 -6.22 10.64
C ALA A 64 3.28 -6.02 11.64
N VAL A 65 4.22 -5.10 11.35
CA VAL A 65 5.31 -4.77 12.29
C VAL A 65 4.79 -4.06 13.54
N ALA A 66 3.77 -3.21 13.42
CA ALA A 66 3.10 -2.60 14.56
C ALA A 66 2.39 -3.65 15.44
N GLU A 67 1.74 -4.65 14.83
CA GLU A 67 1.17 -5.80 15.54
C GLU A 67 2.24 -6.63 16.25
N ASP A 68 3.39 -6.87 15.62
CA ASP A 68 4.52 -7.58 16.22
C ASP A 68 5.13 -6.81 17.40
N ALA A 69 5.27 -5.48 17.27
CA ALA A 69 5.70 -4.60 18.36
C ALA A 69 4.72 -4.63 19.54
N ALA A 70 3.41 -4.62 19.27
CA ALA A 70 2.38 -4.75 20.30
C ALA A 70 2.40 -6.14 20.96
N ALA A 71 2.58 -7.22 20.20
CA ALA A 71 2.72 -8.56 20.76
C ALA A 71 3.92 -8.64 21.71
N ALA A 72 5.08 -8.12 21.29
CA ALA A 72 6.27 -8.04 22.12
C ALA A 72 6.07 -7.16 23.36
N ALA A 73 5.41 -6.00 23.24
CA ALA A 73 5.13 -5.11 24.36
C ALA A 73 4.25 -5.78 25.43
N ARG A 74 3.26 -6.59 25.03
CA ARG A 74 2.44 -7.38 25.98
C ARG A 74 3.29 -8.33 26.83
N THR A 75 4.32 -8.95 26.24
CA THR A 75 5.22 -9.84 26.99
C THR A 75 6.07 -9.09 28.02
N GLN A 76 6.24 -7.77 27.85
CA GLN A 76 6.96 -6.89 28.78
C GLN A 76 6.03 -6.17 29.77
N GLY A 77 4.73 -6.50 29.78
CA GLY A 77 3.78 -5.98 30.76
C GLY A 77 3.07 -4.68 30.37
N PHE A 78 3.21 -4.22 29.12
CA PHE A 78 2.43 -3.10 28.60
C PHE A 78 1.01 -3.52 28.20
N ALA A 79 0.10 -2.54 28.16
CA ALA A 79 -1.20 -2.63 27.50
C ALA A 79 -1.16 -1.87 26.17
N PRO A 80 -0.65 -2.46 25.07
CA PRO A 80 -0.49 -1.74 23.82
C PRO A 80 -1.81 -1.53 23.09
N VAL A 81 -1.95 -0.36 22.49
CA VAL A 81 -3.05 0.02 21.60
C VAL A 81 -2.48 0.22 20.20
N VAL A 82 -2.91 -0.60 19.25
CA VAL A 82 -2.52 -0.49 17.84
C VAL A 82 -3.57 0.32 17.11
N CYS A 83 -3.17 1.33 16.34
CA CYS A 83 -4.08 2.22 15.63
C CYS A 83 -3.46 2.71 14.30
N ALA A 84 -4.26 2.82 13.24
CA ALA A 84 -3.81 3.48 12.02
C ALA A 84 -3.64 4.99 12.26
N LEU A 85 -2.78 5.65 11.49
CA LEU A 85 -2.54 7.09 11.64
C LEU A 85 -3.78 7.94 11.31
N ASP A 86 -4.58 7.55 10.31
CA ASP A 86 -5.83 8.22 9.93
C ASP A 86 -6.97 8.07 10.95
N ASP A 87 -6.90 7.06 11.82
CA ASP A 87 -7.84 6.86 12.93
C ASP A 87 -7.43 7.68 14.19
N MET A 88 -6.31 8.42 14.15
CA MET A 88 -5.79 9.22 15.26
C MET A 88 -6.10 10.72 15.08
N ASP A 89 -6.86 11.27 16.03
CA ASP A 89 -7.08 12.71 16.16
C ASP A 89 -5.86 13.42 16.81
N LEU A 90 -5.52 14.63 16.36
CA LEU A 90 -4.33 15.34 16.85
C LEU A 90 -4.43 15.83 18.29
N ASP A 91 -5.63 16.19 18.77
CA ASP A 91 -5.80 16.61 20.17
C ASP A 91 -5.60 15.41 21.10
N ARG A 92 -6.12 14.25 20.68
CA ARG A 92 -5.84 12.98 21.37
C ARG A 92 -4.36 12.61 21.28
N PHE A 93 -3.76 12.74 20.10
CA PHE A 93 -2.35 12.44 19.86
C PHE A 93 -1.42 13.26 20.76
N ALA A 94 -1.69 14.55 20.92
CA ALA A 94 -0.91 15.45 21.77
C ALA A 94 -0.98 15.09 23.27
N GLY A 95 -2.04 14.38 23.68
CA GLY A 95 -2.19 13.87 25.05
C GLY A 95 -1.42 12.57 25.32
N LEU A 96 -0.82 11.94 24.32
CA LEU A 96 -0.12 10.67 24.48
C LEU A 96 1.28 10.85 25.08
N GLY A 97 1.64 10.00 26.03
CA GLY A 97 2.96 10.04 26.68
C GLY A 97 4.04 9.23 25.96
N GLN A 98 3.71 8.05 25.44
CA GLN A 98 4.66 7.14 24.77
C GLN A 98 4.07 6.62 23.46
N VAL A 99 4.77 6.85 22.36
CA VAL A 99 4.30 6.51 21.01
C VAL A 99 5.40 5.80 20.22
N LEU A 100 5.06 4.64 19.65
CA LEU A 100 5.82 3.99 18.60
C LEU A 100 5.11 4.26 17.28
N ILE A 101 5.83 4.67 16.23
CA ILE A 101 5.27 4.84 14.89
C ILE A 101 6.02 3.93 13.92
N VAL A 102 5.28 3.12 13.18
CA VAL A 102 5.80 2.31 12.08
C VAL A 102 5.16 2.78 10.78
N THR A 103 5.92 3.35 9.85
CA THR A 103 5.33 3.88 8.62
C THR A 103 6.11 3.45 7.39
N SER A 104 5.40 3.04 6.34
CA SER A 104 5.99 2.85 5.01
C SER A 104 6.02 4.17 4.24
N THR A 105 6.89 4.29 3.25
CA THR A 105 6.80 5.32 2.21
C THR A 105 6.17 4.74 0.95
N TYR A 106 5.36 5.52 0.23
CA TYR A 106 4.76 5.11 -1.04
C TYR A 106 5.05 6.11 -2.17
N GLY A 107 4.90 5.68 -3.42
CA GLY A 107 5.17 6.50 -4.60
C GLY A 107 6.56 7.13 -4.59
N GLU A 108 6.63 8.44 -4.85
CA GLU A 108 7.87 9.22 -4.94
C GLU A 108 8.26 9.89 -3.60
N GLY A 109 8.06 9.18 -2.48
CA GLY A 109 8.33 9.72 -1.15
C GLY A 109 7.10 10.20 -0.38
N GLU A 110 5.91 9.84 -0.85
CA GLU A 110 4.63 10.25 -0.28
C GLU A 110 4.27 9.41 0.97
N MET A 111 3.37 9.97 1.78
CA MET A 111 2.75 9.22 2.88
C MET A 111 1.86 8.10 2.32
N PRO A 112 1.73 6.96 3.01
CA PRO A 112 0.65 6.01 2.75
C PRO A 112 -0.71 6.70 2.83
N ASP A 113 -1.70 6.21 2.10
CA ASP A 113 -3.03 6.83 2.07
C ASP A 113 -3.64 6.95 3.48
N ASN A 114 -3.45 5.93 4.34
CA ASN A 114 -3.91 5.93 5.73
C ASN A 114 -3.02 6.75 6.70
N ALA A 115 -2.14 7.59 6.18
CA ALA A 115 -1.28 8.50 6.94
C ALA A 115 -1.26 9.94 6.37
N GLU A 116 -1.76 10.15 5.15
CA GLU A 116 -1.75 11.46 4.45
C GLU A 116 -2.45 12.55 5.28
N LEU A 117 -3.68 12.31 5.72
CA LEU A 117 -4.45 13.29 6.51
C LEU A 117 -3.82 13.61 7.87
N PHE A 118 -3.25 12.59 8.52
CA PHE A 118 -2.53 12.79 9.78
C PHE A 118 -1.29 13.65 9.56
N TRP A 119 -0.54 13.41 8.48
CA TRP A 119 0.63 14.20 8.13
C TRP A 119 0.28 15.65 7.79
N ASP A 120 -0.77 15.89 7.01
CA ASP A 120 -1.22 17.25 6.70
C ASP A 120 -1.53 18.03 7.98
N ALA A 121 -2.25 17.39 8.92
CA ALA A 121 -2.55 17.99 10.20
C ALA A 121 -1.29 18.23 11.06
N LEU A 122 -0.37 17.25 11.12
CA LEU A 122 0.86 17.33 11.93
C LEU A 122 1.86 18.36 11.38
N SER A 123 1.90 18.51 10.05
CA SER A 123 2.80 19.44 9.35
C SER A 123 2.30 20.88 9.34
N ALA A 124 1.00 21.11 9.59
CA ALA A 124 0.40 22.43 9.69
C ALA A 124 1.04 23.28 10.81
N GLU A 125 1.04 24.61 10.61
CA GLU A 125 1.51 25.57 11.64
C GLU A 125 0.68 25.53 12.92
N SER A 126 -0.59 25.11 12.82
CA SER A 126 -1.52 24.98 13.94
C SER A 126 -1.32 23.71 14.77
N ALA A 127 -0.39 22.83 14.40
CA ALA A 127 -0.17 21.58 15.12
C ALA A 127 0.22 21.83 16.60
N PRO A 128 -0.34 21.05 17.55
CA PRO A 128 -0.05 21.22 18.97
C PRO A 128 1.41 20.90 19.32
N ARG A 129 1.90 21.49 20.41
CA ARG A 129 3.20 21.11 21.00
C ARG A 129 3.11 19.73 21.63
N LEU A 130 4.20 18.98 21.55
CA LEU A 130 4.33 17.59 22.00
C LEU A 130 5.40 17.44 23.10
N ASP A 131 5.64 18.49 23.89
CA ASP A 131 6.76 18.58 24.85
C ASP A 131 6.77 17.47 25.93
N GLY A 132 5.63 16.79 26.15
CA GLY A 132 5.48 15.68 27.09
C GLY A 132 5.54 14.28 26.47
N MET A 133 5.72 14.17 25.15
CA MET A 133 5.70 12.91 24.42
C MET A 133 7.10 12.34 24.25
N ASN A 134 7.24 11.03 24.47
CA ASN A 134 8.41 10.26 24.05
C ASN A 134 8.03 9.39 22.85
N PHE A 135 8.89 9.34 21.84
CA PHE A 135 8.58 8.62 20.61
C PHE A 135 9.75 7.83 20.02
N ALA A 136 9.43 6.83 19.20
CA ALA A 136 10.37 6.18 18.31
C ALA A 136 9.71 5.86 16.98
N VAL A 137 10.47 5.97 15.88
CA VAL A 137 9.98 5.73 14.53
C VAL A 137 10.77 4.62 13.86
N LEU A 138 10.05 3.67 13.27
CA LEU A 138 10.57 2.70 12.31
C LEU A 138 10.02 3.04 10.93
N ALA A 139 10.90 3.31 9.98
CA ALA A 139 10.52 3.65 8.61
C ALA A 139 10.77 2.46 7.68
N LEU A 140 9.80 2.14 6.83
CA LEU A 140 9.91 1.11 5.81
C LEU A 140 9.96 1.79 4.44
N GLY A 141 10.95 1.45 3.63
CA GLY A 141 11.12 1.99 2.29
C GLY A 141 11.86 1.02 1.38
N ASP A 142 12.22 1.52 0.21
CA ASP A 142 12.99 0.80 -0.79
C ASP A 142 14.08 1.75 -1.32
N THR A 143 15.35 1.36 -1.22
CA THR A 143 16.48 2.20 -1.68
C THR A 143 16.51 2.37 -3.20
N GLY A 144 15.72 1.59 -3.93
CA GLY A 144 15.43 1.78 -5.35
C GLY A 144 14.57 3.00 -5.67
N TYR A 145 13.96 3.66 -4.67
CA TYR A 145 13.11 4.85 -4.83
C TYR A 145 13.73 6.08 -4.15
N ASP A 146 13.41 7.27 -4.68
CA ASP A 146 13.94 8.59 -4.28
C ASP A 146 13.69 8.86 -2.81
N GLY A 147 12.44 8.65 -2.44
CA GLY A 147 11.93 8.89 -1.12
C GLY A 147 12.22 7.74 -0.18
N PHE A 148 13.42 7.15 -0.21
CA PHE A 148 13.78 6.05 0.69
C PHE A 148 13.46 6.44 2.14
N CYS A 149 12.48 5.76 2.76
CA CYS A 149 11.98 6.06 4.10
C CYS A 149 11.50 7.52 4.35
N GLN A 150 11.18 8.28 3.29
CA GLN A 150 10.83 9.70 3.37
C GLN A 150 9.65 10.00 4.31
N ALA A 151 8.58 9.21 4.26
CA ALA A 151 7.44 9.35 5.16
C ALA A 151 7.86 9.28 6.63
N GLY A 152 8.66 8.26 6.98
CA GLY A 152 9.19 8.09 8.33
C GLY A 152 10.17 9.19 8.75
N LYS A 153 11.02 9.66 7.83
CA LYS A 153 11.92 10.80 8.04
C LYS A 153 11.16 12.08 8.37
N LEU A 154 10.11 12.36 7.60
CA LEU A 154 9.26 13.54 7.77
C LEU A 154 8.53 13.53 9.12
N ILE A 155 7.91 12.41 9.48
CA ILE A 155 7.21 12.26 10.77
C ILE A 155 8.21 12.40 11.93
N ASP A 156 9.32 11.65 11.91
CA ASP A 156 10.33 11.68 12.96
C ASP A 156 10.89 13.10 13.21
N MET A 157 11.25 13.81 12.13
CA MET A 157 11.73 15.19 12.22
C MET A 157 10.65 16.14 12.76
N ARG A 158 9.40 15.98 12.31
CA ARG A 158 8.31 16.87 12.71
C ARG A 158 7.94 16.71 14.19
N LEU A 159 7.93 15.48 14.71
CA LEU A 159 7.66 15.23 16.13
C LEU A 159 8.69 15.92 17.04
N GLU A 160 9.98 15.85 16.67
CA GLU A 160 11.05 16.56 17.38
C GLU A 160 10.89 18.08 17.30
N GLN A 161 10.56 18.63 16.13
CA GLN A 161 10.28 20.07 15.98
C GLN A 161 9.12 20.54 16.87
N LEU A 162 8.10 19.69 17.08
CA LEU A 162 6.96 19.95 17.95
C LEU A 162 7.26 19.73 19.44
N GLY A 163 8.46 19.26 19.80
CA GLY A 163 8.94 19.16 21.18
C GLY A 163 8.98 17.76 21.76
N ALA A 164 8.55 16.73 21.01
CA ALA A 164 8.62 15.35 21.47
C ALA A 164 10.07 14.88 21.60
N GLN A 165 10.32 13.97 22.53
CA GLN A 165 11.65 13.43 22.81
C GLN A 165 11.82 12.05 22.18
N ARG A 166 12.89 11.88 21.40
CA ARG A 166 13.20 10.63 20.73
C ARG A 166 13.82 9.61 21.70
N ILE A 167 13.24 8.42 21.79
CA ILE A 167 13.71 7.31 22.65
C ILE A 167 14.92 6.62 22.04
N VAL A 168 14.83 6.28 20.75
CA VAL A 168 15.91 5.70 19.93
C VAL A 168 15.98 6.40 18.58
N PRO A 169 17.17 6.51 17.96
CA PRO A 169 17.26 6.98 16.57
C PRO A 169 16.29 6.23 15.66
N ARG A 170 15.70 6.94 14.71
CA ARG A 170 14.90 6.33 13.66
C ARG A 170 15.72 5.28 12.92
N VAL A 171 15.10 4.14 12.62
CA VAL A 171 15.69 3.10 11.78
C VAL A 171 14.99 3.13 10.42
N ASP A 172 15.78 3.23 9.36
CA ASP A 172 15.33 3.21 7.97
C ASP A 172 15.54 1.80 7.41
N CYS A 173 14.45 1.07 7.18
CA CYS A 173 14.48 -0.30 6.66
C CYS A 173 14.29 -0.31 5.14
N ASP A 174 15.11 -1.09 4.45
CA ASP A 174 14.92 -1.43 3.04
C ASP A 174 13.90 -2.58 2.87
N VAL A 175 13.72 -3.10 1.65
CA VAL A 175 12.73 -4.14 1.32
C VAL A 175 12.85 -5.38 2.21
N GLU A 176 14.05 -5.70 2.70
CA GLU A 176 14.32 -6.79 3.64
C GLU A 176 14.23 -6.34 5.11
N PHE A 177 13.12 -5.70 5.45
CA PHE A 177 12.95 -5.02 6.74
C PHE A 177 12.82 -5.95 7.95
N GLU A 178 12.51 -7.24 7.78
CA GLU A 178 11.99 -8.06 8.87
C GLU A 178 12.99 -8.23 10.03
N GLU A 179 14.28 -8.40 9.73
CA GLU A 179 15.33 -8.57 10.75
C GLU A 179 15.67 -7.26 11.47
N LEU A 180 15.73 -6.15 10.71
CA LEU A 180 15.93 -4.81 11.27
C LEU A 180 14.75 -4.40 12.15
N ALA A 181 13.52 -4.66 11.71
CA ALA A 181 12.31 -4.41 12.48
C ALA A 181 12.30 -5.20 13.80
N ALA A 182 12.63 -6.50 13.75
CA ALA A 182 12.70 -7.34 14.94
C ALA A 182 13.77 -6.85 15.93
N THR A 183 14.93 -6.43 15.42
CA THR A 183 16.01 -5.84 16.24
C THR A 183 15.55 -4.52 16.88
N TRP A 184 14.94 -3.63 16.09
CA TRP A 184 14.41 -2.37 16.58
C TRP A 184 13.35 -2.56 17.68
N ILE A 185 12.43 -3.52 17.53
CA ILE A 185 11.44 -3.86 18.56
C ILE A 185 12.15 -4.31 19.84
N ALA A 186 13.13 -5.21 19.73
CA ALA A 186 13.86 -5.78 20.85
C ALA A 186 14.67 -4.73 21.63
N GLU A 187 15.23 -3.73 20.94
CA GLU A 187 16.00 -2.64 21.53
C GLU A 187 15.13 -1.51 22.10
N THR A 188 14.02 -1.20 21.44
CA THR A 188 13.18 -0.04 21.80
C THR A 188 12.33 -0.29 23.03
N LEU A 189 11.67 -1.45 23.13
CA LEU A 189 10.71 -1.74 24.21
C LEU A 189 11.31 -1.67 25.63
N PRO A 190 12.54 -2.17 25.89
CA PRO A 190 13.18 -2.02 27.19
C PRO A 190 13.44 -0.55 27.58
N LEU A 191 13.73 0.31 26.58
CA LEU A 191 13.98 1.73 26.81
C LEU A 191 12.68 2.49 27.09
N VAL A 192 11.59 2.14 26.39
CA VAL A 192 10.24 2.64 26.66
C VAL A 192 9.84 2.37 28.12
N ALA A 193 10.17 1.17 28.64
CA ALA A 193 9.88 0.80 30.03
C ALA A 193 10.72 1.58 31.07
N ALA A 194 11.87 2.12 30.67
CA ALA A 194 12.78 2.86 31.55
C ALA A 194 12.45 4.35 31.68
N VAL A 195 11.58 4.90 30.83
CA VAL A 195 11.14 6.30 30.91
C VAL A 195 10.19 6.48 32.10
N GLU A 196 10.60 7.26 33.10
CA GLU A 196 9.80 7.56 34.29
C GLU A 196 8.55 8.39 33.94
N GLY A 197 7.42 8.11 34.59
CA GLY A 197 6.17 8.89 34.45
C GLY A 197 5.07 8.24 33.62
N ILE A 198 5.07 6.91 33.48
CA ILE A 198 4.03 6.20 32.72
C ILE A 198 2.66 6.31 33.43
N VAL A 199 1.85 7.27 33.03
CA VAL A 199 0.46 7.42 33.45
C VAL A 199 -0.39 7.56 32.20
N GLY A 200 -0.90 6.43 31.70
CA GLY A 200 -1.93 6.41 30.69
C GLY A 200 -3.23 5.93 31.32
N ASP A 201 -4.23 6.80 31.41
CA ASP A 201 -5.58 6.49 31.93
C ASP A 201 -6.52 5.97 30.80
N ASP A 202 -5.97 5.69 29.62
CA ASP A 202 -6.72 5.16 28.49
C ASP A 202 -6.89 3.64 28.65
N ALA A 203 -8.14 3.22 28.84
CA ALA A 203 -8.50 1.82 28.89
C ALA A 203 -8.15 1.15 27.55
N PRO A 204 -7.53 -0.04 27.56
CA PRO A 204 -7.16 -0.74 26.33
C PRO A 204 -8.41 -1.02 25.49
N ALA A 205 -8.38 -0.64 24.21
CA ALA A 205 -9.36 -1.11 23.24
C ALA A 205 -9.31 -2.65 23.16
N PRO A 206 -10.45 -3.34 23.00
CA PRO A 206 -10.46 -4.80 22.91
C PRO A 206 -9.56 -5.24 21.76
N ALA A 207 -8.62 -6.14 22.07
CA ALA A 207 -7.71 -6.70 21.08
C ALA A 207 -8.51 -7.40 19.98
N ALA A 208 -8.30 -6.99 18.73
CA ALA A 208 -8.77 -7.76 17.60
C ALA A 208 -8.17 -9.18 17.67
N PRO A 209 -8.94 -10.23 17.33
CA PRO A 209 -8.40 -11.59 17.34
C PRO A 209 -7.22 -11.67 16.37
N ALA A 210 -6.10 -12.24 16.86
CA ALA A 210 -4.93 -12.50 16.04
C ALA A 210 -5.31 -13.41 14.87
N ARG A 211 -5.26 -12.87 13.64
CA ARG A 211 -5.47 -13.66 12.43
C ARG A 211 -4.25 -14.54 12.18
N ALA A 212 -4.47 -15.74 11.67
CA ALA A 212 -3.38 -16.60 11.23
C ALA A 212 -2.67 -15.91 10.05
N LYS A 213 -1.38 -15.59 10.21
CA LYS A 213 -0.55 -15.10 9.10
C LYS A 213 -0.45 -16.21 8.05
N SER A 214 -0.59 -15.86 6.77
CA SER A 214 -0.38 -16.79 5.66
C SER A 214 1.01 -17.42 5.77
N GLN A 215 1.11 -18.73 5.57
CA GLN A 215 2.41 -19.40 5.46
C GLN A 215 3.17 -19.00 4.17
N TRP A 216 2.43 -18.49 3.19
CA TRP A 216 2.97 -18.02 1.92
C TRP A 216 3.34 -16.56 2.03
N THR A 217 4.63 -16.29 1.85
CA THR A 217 5.25 -14.97 2.04
C THR A 217 6.26 -14.71 0.93
N ARG A 218 6.89 -13.53 0.92
CA ARG A 218 8.03 -13.23 0.04
C ARG A 218 9.14 -14.28 0.12
N LYS A 219 9.46 -14.77 1.33
CA LYS A 219 10.52 -15.77 1.57
C LYS A 219 10.05 -17.22 1.32
N ASN A 220 8.75 -17.45 1.24
CA ASN A 220 8.16 -18.76 0.96
C ASN A 220 6.93 -18.58 0.04
N PRO A 221 7.11 -18.22 -1.24
CA PRO A 221 5.99 -17.98 -2.14
C PRO A 221 5.29 -19.31 -2.49
N TYR A 222 3.97 -19.26 -2.70
CA TYR A 222 3.22 -20.42 -3.15
C TYR A 222 3.55 -20.72 -4.62
N PRO A 223 3.96 -21.95 -4.98
CA PRO A 223 4.26 -22.30 -6.37
C PRO A 223 2.95 -22.64 -7.12
N ALA A 224 2.29 -21.62 -7.64
CA ALA A 224 1.01 -21.74 -8.34
C ALA A 224 1.18 -22.15 -9.81
N VAL A 225 0.19 -22.87 -10.35
CA VAL A 225 0.12 -23.18 -11.78
C VAL A 225 -0.60 -22.03 -12.49
N LEU A 226 -0.01 -21.51 -13.56
CA LEU A 226 -0.66 -20.55 -14.46
C LEU A 226 -1.62 -21.33 -15.37
N THR A 227 -2.92 -21.28 -15.08
CA THR A 227 -3.94 -22.05 -15.79
C THR A 227 -4.45 -21.36 -17.05
N SER A 228 -4.32 -20.04 -17.13
CA SER A 228 -4.76 -19.24 -18.26
C SER A 228 -3.80 -18.10 -18.54
N ASN A 229 -3.53 -17.86 -19.82
CA ASN A 229 -2.80 -16.72 -20.36
C ASN A 229 -3.48 -16.34 -21.68
N VAL A 230 -4.29 -15.28 -21.66
CA VAL A 230 -5.11 -14.86 -22.79
C VAL A 230 -4.73 -13.44 -23.19
N LEU A 231 -4.41 -13.22 -24.46
CA LEU A 231 -4.23 -11.88 -25.01
C LEU A 231 -5.59 -11.18 -25.11
N LEU A 232 -5.74 -10.04 -24.44
CA LEU A 232 -6.95 -9.23 -24.42
C LEU A 232 -6.91 -8.10 -25.45
N SER A 233 -5.73 -7.51 -25.69
CA SER A 233 -5.58 -6.49 -26.72
C SER A 233 -5.62 -7.12 -28.12
N GLY A 234 -6.18 -6.39 -29.08
CA GLY A 234 -6.26 -6.79 -30.47
C GLY A 234 -4.93 -6.64 -31.21
N GLU A 235 -4.83 -7.25 -32.40
CA GLU A 235 -3.62 -7.30 -33.23
C GLU A 235 -3.03 -5.91 -33.56
N ASP A 236 -3.88 -4.90 -33.73
CA ASP A 236 -3.48 -3.52 -34.06
C ASP A 236 -3.17 -2.64 -32.82
N SER A 237 -3.15 -3.24 -31.63
CA SER A 237 -2.80 -2.53 -30.39
C SER A 237 -1.31 -2.23 -30.34
N ALA A 238 -0.95 -1.07 -29.79
CA ALA A 238 0.43 -0.76 -29.42
C ALA A 238 0.84 -1.40 -28.08
N LYS A 239 -0.07 -2.14 -27.44
CA LYS A 239 0.11 -2.76 -26.14
C LYS A 239 -0.21 -4.26 -26.25
N GLU A 240 0.39 -5.02 -25.36
CA GLU A 240 0.09 -6.43 -25.18
C GLU A 240 -0.53 -6.60 -23.79
N ILE A 241 -1.84 -6.50 -23.69
CA ILE A 241 -2.56 -6.64 -22.41
C ILE A 241 -3.05 -8.07 -22.31
N ARG A 242 -2.71 -8.77 -21.22
CA ARG A 242 -3.03 -10.18 -21.02
C ARG A 242 -3.84 -10.39 -19.74
N HIS A 243 -4.73 -11.37 -19.80
CA HIS A 243 -5.41 -11.97 -18.66
C HIS A 243 -4.64 -13.19 -18.19
N TYR A 244 -4.41 -13.29 -16.89
CA TYR A 244 -3.78 -14.45 -16.28
C TYR A 244 -4.66 -15.04 -15.18
N GLU A 245 -4.62 -16.37 -15.03
CA GLU A 245 -5.28 -17.08 -13.94
C GLU A 245 -4.30 -18.03 -13.27
N PHE A 246 -4.20 -17.95 -11.95
CA PHE A 246 -3.38 -18.85 -11.14
C PHE A 246 -4.28 -19.76 -10.31
N ALA A 247 -4.02 -21.07 -10.37
CA ALA A 247 -4.70 -22.03 -9.52
C ALA A 247 -4.23 -21.88 -8.06
N LEU A 248 -5.19 -21.73 -7.15
CA LEU A 248 -4.94 -21.71 -5.70
C LEU A 248 -4.96 -23.11 -5.09
N ALA A 249 -5.65 -24.08 -5.72
CA ALA A 249 -5.72 -25.47 -5.29
C ALA A 249 -5.92 -25.62 -3.76
N ASP A 250 -5.11 -26.45 -3.09
CA ASP A 250 -5.11 -26.68 -1.64
C ASP A 250 -4.15 -25.75 -0.88
N SER A 251 -3.75 -24.62 -1.47
CA SER A 251 -2.78 -23.69 -0.85
C SER A 251 -3.26 -23.09 0.47
N GLY A 252 -4.57 -22.94 0.66
CA GLY A 252 -5.15 -22.15 1.75
C GLY A 252 -4.89 -20.64 1.60
N LEU A 253 -4.49 -20.16 0.42
CA LEU A 253 -4.40 -18.73 0.14
C LEU A 253 -5.80 -18.11 0.11
N GLU A 254 -5.99 -17.07 0.91
CA GLU A 254 -7.21 -16.28 0.96
C GLU A 254 -6.93 -14.87 0.44
N TYR A 255 -7.77 -14.37 -0.46
CA TYR A 255 -7.74 -13.00 -0.98
C TYR A 255 -9.15 -12.40 -0.97
N GLU A 256 -9.23 -11.08 -1.02
CA GLU A 256 -10.48 -10.34 -1.24
C GLU A 256 -10.34 -9.49 -2.51
N ALA A 257 -11.46 -9.13 -3.14
CA ALA A 257 -11.44 -8.21 -4.27
C ALA A 257 -10.81 -6.87 -3.83
N GLY A 258 -9.79 -6.42 -4.55
CA GLY A 258 -8.98 -5.24 -4.23
C GLY A 258 -7.66 -5.53 -3.52
N ASP A 259 -7.37 -6.79 -3.17
CA ASP A 259 -6.02 -7.21 -2.78
C ASP A 259 -5.05 -7.17 -3.97
N ALA A 260 -3.75 -7.17 -3.66
CA ALA A 260 -2.69 -7.32 -4.65
C ALA A 260 -2.09 -8.74 -4.60
N LEU A 261 -1.78 -9.29 -5.77
CA LEU A 261 -1.00 -10.52 -5.90
C LEU A 261 0.43 -10.16 -6.28
N ASN A 262 1.37 -10.64 -5.47
CA ASN A 262 2.78 -10.50 -5.72
C ASN A 262 3.27 -11.71 -6.50
N VAL A 263 3.98 -11.46 -7.59
CA VAL A 263 4.56 -12.49 -8.45
C VAL A 263 6.07 -12.40 -8.34
N VAL A 264 6.72 -13.53 -8.02
CA VAL A 264 8.17 -13.66 -8.01
C VAL A 264 8.62 -13.99 -9.45
N PRO A 265 9.29 -13.05 -10.14
CA PRO A 265 9.65 -13.25 -11.54
C PRO A 265 10.94 -14.06 -11.70
N VAL A 266 11.21 -14.44 -12.95
CA VAL A 266 12.47 -15.05 -13.37
C VAL A 266 13.07 -14.20 -14.50
N ASN A 267 14.36 -13.88 -14.39
CA ASN A 267 15.07 -13.13 -15.41
C ASN A 267 15.15 -13.88 -16.74
N ASP A 268 15.33 -13.13 -17.81
CA ASP A 268 15.56 -13.72 -19.14
C ASP A 268 16.93 -14.39 -19.20
N THR A 269 16.97 -15.69 -19.45
CA THR A 269 18.23 -16.43 -19.60
C THR A 269 19.07 -15.90 -20.74
N GLU A 270 18.46 -15.35 -21.79
CA GLU A 270 19.20 -14.70 -22.89
C GLU A 270 19.98 -13.47 -22.40
N LEU A 271 19.36 -12.66 -21.53
CA LEU A 271 20.04 -11.51 -20.93
C LEU A 271 21.12 -11.94 -19.94
N VAL A 272 20.86 -12.96 -19.13
CA VAL A 272 21.86 -13.55 -18.21
C VAL A 272 23.09 -13.99 -18.99
N HIS A 273 22.92 -14.77 -20.06
CA HIS A 273 24.04 -15.24 -20.89
C HIS A 273 24.76 -14.11 -21.59
N ALA A 274 24.05 -13.08 -22.05
CA ALA A 274 24.67 -11.91 -22.66
C ALA A 274 25.55 -11.12 -21.66
N ILE A 275 25.09 -10.96 -20.41
CA ILE A 275 25.85 -10.33 -19.33
C ILE A 275 27.10 -11.16 -18.97
N LEU A 276 26.93 -12.47 -18.76
CA LEU A 276 28.04 -13.38 -18.49
C LEU A 276 29.08 -13.35 -19.61
N GLY A 277 28.63 -13.40 -20.86
CA GLY A 277 29.49 -13.28 -22.04
C GLY A 277 30.21 -11.94 -22.12
N ARG A 278 29.56 -10.84 -21.70
CA ARG A 278 30.19 -9.50 -21.67
C ARG A 278 31.32 -9.42 -20.64
N LEU A 279 31.13 -10.03 -19.48
CA LEU A 279 32.11 -10.06 -18.38
C LEU A 279 33.16 -11.17 -18.54
N GLY A 280 32.95 -12.12 -19.46
CA GLY A 280 33.80 -13.30 -19.60
C GLY A 280 33.73 -14.27 -18.41
N LEU A 281 32.62 -14.26 -17.67
CA LEU A 281 32.40 -15.09 -16.48
C LEU A 281 31.77 -16.43 -16.86
N ASP A 282 32.21 -17.51 -16.21
CA ASP A 282 31.61 -18.83 -16.35
C ASP A 282 30.39 -18.96 -15.44
N GLY A 283 29.19 -19.05 -16.03
CA GLY A 283 27.92 -19.19 -15.32
C GLY A 283 27.80 -20.44 -14.45
N ALA A 284 28.60 -21.48 -14.70
CA ALA A 284 28.65 -22.70 -13.88
C ALA A 284 29.47 -22.54 -12.59
N THR A 285 30.21 -21.42 -12.45
CA THR A 285 30.97 -21.12 -11.23
C THR A 285 30.02 -20.91 -10.06
N VAL A 286 30.37 -21.45 -8.89
CA VAL A 286 29.72 -21.12 -7.62
C VAL A 286 30.58 -20.05 -6.94
N PRO A 287 30.11 -18.78 -6.87
CA PRO A 287 30.88 -17.69 -6.26
C PRO A 287 31.11 -17.94 -4.76
N GLU A 288 32.19 -17.39 -4.20
CA GLU A 288 32.47 -17.52 -2.77
C GLU A 288 31.31 -16.93 -1.93
N GLY A 289 30.92 -17.64 -0.86
CA GLY A 289 29.83 -17.21 0.03
C GLY A 289 28.41 -17.47 -0.49
N HIS A 290 28.27 -18.16 -1.63
CA HIS A 290 26.96 -18.52 -2.21
C HIS A 290 26.82 -20.04 -2.35
N ASP A 291 25.57 -20.51 -2.35
CA ASP A 291 25.24 -21.94 -2.42
C ASP A 291 24.87 -22.43 -3.84
N ASP A 292 24.75 -21.51 -4.81
CA ASP A 292 24.29 -21.77 -6.17
C ASP A 292 25.21 -21.18 -7.24
N THR A 293 25.02 -21.60 -8.50
CA THR A 293 25.84 -21.12 -9.62
C THR A 293 25.55 -19.66 -9.96
N LEU A 294 26.52 -18.95 -10.53
CA LEU A 294 26.37 -17.56 -10.93
C LEU A 294 25.19 -17.37 -11.91
N GLU A 295 25.01 -18.29 -12.86
CA GLU A 295 23.85 -18.28 -13.75
C GLU A 295 22.53 -18.40 -12.98
N HIS A 296 22.45 -19.29 -11.98
CA HIS A 296 21.27 -19.43 -11.14
C HIS A 296 20.98 -18.14 -10.36
N LEU A 297 22.01 -17.58 -9.71
CA LEU A 297 21.89 -16.35 -8.94
C LEU A 297 21.41 -15.17 -9.80
N LEU A 298 21.97 -14.99 -11.00
CA LEU A 298 21.52 -13.95 -11.93
C LEU A 298 20.12 -14.22 -12.50
N THR A 299 19.70 -15.49 -12.57
CA THR A 299 18.38 -15.86 -13.09
C THR A 299 17.26 -15.62 -12.06
N TYR A 300 17.52 -15.89 -10.78
CA TYR A 300 16.48 -15.95 -9.75
C TYR A 300 16.64 -14.95 -8.61
N ASN A 301 17.85 -14.47 -8.33
CA ASN A 301 18.15 -13.76 -7.07
C ASN A 301 18.50 -12.28 -7.26
N TYR A 302 19.02 -11.87 -8.42
CA TYR A 302 19.51 -10.50 -8.64
C TYR A 302 18.77 -9.74 -9.74
N GLU A 303 18.60 -8.43 -9.55
CA GLU A 303 18.05 -7.52 -10.54
C GLU A 303 19.11 -7.22 -11.62
N ILE A 304 18.81 -7.59 -12.86
CA ILE A 304 19.73 -7.44 -14.00
C ILE A 304 19.21 -6.49 -15.08
N THR A 305 18.01 -5.92 -14.90
CA THR A 305 17.41 -5.00 -15.86
C THR A 305 17.50 -3.54 -15.44
N ALA A 306 17.60 -3.25 -14.14
CA ALA A 306 17.69 -1.89 -13.61
C ALA A 306 19.06 -1.66 -12.94
N PRO A 307 19.99 -0.93 -13.58
CA PRO A 307 21.31 -0.64 -13.02
C PRO A 307 21.24 0.00 -11.63
N SER A 308 22.09 -0.45 -10.71
CA SER A 308 22.30 0.20 -9.42
C SER A 308 23.23 1.40 -9.56
N VAL A 309 23.17 2.35 -8.62
CA VAL A 309 24.13 3.46 -8.56
C VAL A 309 25.55 2.93 -8.38
N ASP A 310 25.75 1.92 -7.53
CA ASP A 310 27.06 1.31 -7.29
C ASP A 310 27.68 0.74 -8.58
N LEU A 311 26.87 0.07 -9.42
CA LEU A 311 27.33 -0.42 -10.71
C LEU A 311 27.71 0.74 -11.64
N LEU A 312 26.90 1.79 -11.69
CA LEU A 312 27.18 2.96 -12.52
C LEU A 312 28.49 3.65 -12.11
N GLU A 313 28.70 3.84 -10.80
CA GLU A 313 29.93 4.40 -10.24
C GLU A 313 31.15 3.51 -10.51
N GLU A 314 31.00 2.19 -10.45
CA GLU A 314 32.09 1.29 -10.78
C GLU A 314 32.48 1.38 -12.25
N ILE A 315 31.51 1.35 -13.16
CA ILE A 315 31.77 1.44 -14.60
C ILE A 315 32.32 2.81 -15.00
N GLU A 316 31.88 3.90 -14.35
CA GLU A 316 32.37 5.26 -14.59
C GLU A 316 33.90 5.38 -14.44
N LYS A 317 34.50 4.63 -13.50
CA LYS A 317 35.95 4.68 -13.22
C LYS A 317 36.80 4.21 -14.40
N HIS A 318 36.26 3.38 -15.29
CA HIS A 318 37.03 2.67 -16.31
C HIS A 318 36.57 2.95 -17.75
N THR A 319 35.31 3.34 -17.95
CA THR A 319 34.71 3.54 -19.28
C THR A 319 35.25 4.77 -20.04
N GLY A 320 35.57 5.86 -19.34
CA GLY A 320 35.91 7.14 -19.99
C GLY A 320 34.75 7.80 -20.75
N ASN A 321 33.51 7.33 -20.53
CA ASN A 321 32.30 7.88 -21.12
C ASN A 321 31.93 9.23 -20.47
N GLU A 322 32.13 10.32 -21.23
CA GLU A 322 31.89 11.69 -20.75
C GLU A 322 30.43 11.95 -20.35
N GLU A 323 29.46 11.28 -21.00
CA GLU A 323 28.03 11.44 -20.70
C GLU A 323 27.69 10.84 -19.35
N LEU A 324 28.10 9.59 -19.09
CA LEU A 324 27.90 8.93 -17.80
C LEU A 324 28.61 9.69 -16.67
N THR A 325 29.88 10.10 -16.89
CA THR A 325 30.63 10.93 -15.93
C THR A 325 29.89 12.24 -15.62
N TYR A 326 29.34 12.90 -16.64
CA TYR A 326 28.61 14.14 -16.46
C TYR A 326 27.34 13.92 -15.63
N VAL A 327 26.53 12.92 -16.01
CA VAL A 327 25.26 12.60 -15.34
C VAL A 327 25.49 12.22 -13.88
N LEU A 328 26.48 11.38 -13.56
CA LEU A 328 26.75 10.98 -12.18
C LEU A 328 27.32 12.09 -11.30
N ARG A 329 28.18 12.96 -11.84
CA ARG A 329 28.88 13.99 -11.04
C ARG A 329 28.15 15.32 -10.97
N HIS A 330 27.31 15.64 -11.96
CA HIS A 330 26.67 16.94 -12.11
C HIS A 330 25.17 16.85 -12.39
N GLY A 331 24.67 15.70 -12.85
CA GLY A 331 23.25 15.48 -13.04
C GLY A 331 22.53 15.50 -11.70
N ASP A 332 21.33 16.06 -11.73
CA ASP A 332 20.35 15.72 -10.71
C ASP A 332 19.74 14.35 -11.04
N LYS A 333 18.86 13.88 -10.16
CA LYS A 333 18.22 12.58 -10.35
C LYS A 333 17.40 12.52 -11.65
N ALA A 334 16.67 13.58 -12.00
CA ALA A 334 15.85 13.57 -13.21
C ALA A 334 16.71 13.35 -14.46
N ALA A 335 17.90 13.96 -14.49
CA ALA A 335 18.89 13.70 -15.54
C ALA A 335 19.39 12.25 -15.54
N LEU A 336 19.61 11.65 -14.37
CA LEU A 336 20.00 10.24 -14.26
C LEU A 336 18.87 9.30 -14.72
N ASP A 337 17.62 9.54 -14.33
CA ASP A 337 16.47 8.74 -14.74
C ASP A 337 16.24 8.84 -16.25
N GLU A 338 16.36 10.04 -16.83
CA GLU A 338 16.30 10.25 -18.28
C GLU A 338 17.43 9.51 -19.00
N TRP A 339 18.64 9.54 -18.44
CA TRP A 339 19.76 8.79 -18.99
C TRP A 339 19.57 7.27 -18.85
N LEU A 340 19.04 6.78 -17.74
CA LEU A 340 18.73 5.35 -17.55
C LEU A 340 17.53 4.90 -18.36
N TRP A 341 16.67 5.83 -18.81
CA TRP A 341 15.48 5.49 -19.57
C TRP A 341 15.82 4.66 -20.79
N GLY A 342 15.25 3.45 -20.83
CA GLY A 342 15.46 2.52 -21.91
C GLY A 342 16.77 1.72 -21.87
N ARG A 343 17.61 1.87 -20.84
CA ARG A 343 18.87 1.13 -20.64
C ARG A 343 18.72 0.06 -19.57
N ASP A 344 19.45 -1.05 -19.73
CA ASP A 344 19.63 -2.06 -18.67
C ASP A 344 21.11 -2.26 -18.31
N ILE A 345 21.40 -3.21 -17.42
CA ILE A 345 22.77 -3.48 -16.95
C ILE A 345 23.71 -3.82 -18.10
N LEU A 346 23.25 -4.57 -19.11
CA LEU A 346 24.10 -4.91 -20.25
C LEU A 346 24.51 -3.66 -21.03
N ASP A 347 23.62 -2.68 -21.19
CA ASP A 347 23.97 -1.41 -21.85
C ASP A 347 25.06 -0.66 -21.08
N VAL A 348 24.98 -0.64 -19.75
CA VAL A 348 25.99 -0.01 -18.90
C VAL A 348 27.33 -0.74 -19.02
N LEU A 349 27.34 -2.08 -18.95
CA LEU A 349 28.54 -2.89 -19.11
C LEU A 349 29.17 -2.78 -20.52
N LEU A 350 28.38 -2.42 -21.53
CA LEU A 350 28.89 -2.17 -22.89
C LEU A 350 29.64 -0.84 -23.02
N LEU A 351 29.50 0.09 -22.06
CA LEU A 351 30.23 1.36 -22.06
C LEU A 351 31.72 1.17 -21.74
N ASP A 352 32.08 0.24 -20.86
CA ASP A 352 33.47 -0.11 -20.59
C ASP A 352 33.95 -1.11 -21.64
N PRO A 353 34.98 -0.84 -22.47
CA PRO A 353 35.47 -1.77 -23.48
C PRO A 353 35.86 -3.16 -22.94
N ALA A 354 36.39 -3.24 -21.73
CA ALA A 354 36.94 -4.45 -21.12
C ALA A 354 36.69 -4.46 -19.61
N PRO A 355 35.44 -4.67 -19.16
CA PRO A 355 35.12 -4.69 -17.74
C PRO A 355 35.80 -5.87 -17.06
N GLU A 356 36.63 -5.60 -16.05
CA GLU A 356 37.34 -6.61 -15.25
C GLU A 356 36.66 -6.74 -13.87
N LEU A 357 35.60 -7.56 -13.78
CA LEU A 357 34.90 -7.86 -12.53
C LEU A 357 34.91 -9.37 -12.26
N SER A 358 35.26 -9.78 -11.04
CA SER A 358 35.00 -11.14 -10.57
C SER A 358 33.50 -11.38 -10.39
N ALA A 359 33.09 -12.65 -10.25
CA ALA A 359 31.69 -12.99 -9.98
C ALA A 359 31.19 -12.33 -8.69
N GLU A 360 31.99 -12.38 -7.62
CA GLU A 360 31.67 -11.81 -6.30
C GLU A 360 31.58 -10.29 -6.36
N GLN A 361 32.51 -9.63 -7.06
CA GLN A 361 32.48 -8.18 -7.25
C GLN A 361 31.23 -7.76 -8.02
N PHE A 362 30.90 -8.47 -9.10
CA PHE A 362 29.71 -8.16 -9.87
C PHE A 362 28.43 -8.33 -9.03
N LEU A 363 28.27 -9.45 -8.34
CA LEU A 363 27.11 -9.70 -7.48
C LEU A 363 26.96 -8.66 -6.36
N ALA A 364 28.07 -8.18 -5.80
CA ALA A 364 28.05 -7.14 -4.76
C ALA A 364 27.55 -5.77 -5.28
N LEU A 365 27.59 -5.52 -6.59
CA LEU A 365 27.06 -4.30 -7.21
C LEU A 365 25.58 -4.44 -7.58
N LEU A 366 25.01 -5.65 -7.54
CA LEU A 366 23.63 -5.89 -7.93
C LEU A 366 22.69 -5.81 -6.72
N ARG A 367 21.45 -5.40 -6.99
CA ARG A 367 20.36 -5.44 -6.02
C ARG A 367 19.65 -6.80 -6.07
N PRO A 368 19.02 -7.25 -4.98
CA PRO A 368 18.14 -8.42 -5.02
C PRO A 368 16.98 -8.22 -6.00
N LEU A 369 16.61 -9.29 -6.71
CA LEU A 369 15.48 -9.32 -7.63
C LEU A 369 14.17 -9.17 -6.83
N GLN A 370 13.37 -8.17 -7.21
CA GLN A 370 12.11 -7.90 -6.52
C GLN A 370 10.93 -8.61 -7.17
N HIS A 371 9.99 -9.04 -6.32
CA HIS A 371 8.65 -9.44 -6.77
C HIS A 371 7.91 -8.24 -7.38
N ARG A 372 6.88 -8.50 -8.19
CA ARG A 372 6.02 -7.47 -8.76
C ARG A 372 4.60 -7.64 -8.24
N ALA A 373 4.05 -6.59 -7.64
CA ALA A 373 2.67 -6.54 -7.19
C ALA A 373 1.74 -6.18 -8.35
N TYR A 374 0.59 -6.84 -8.44
CA TYR A 374 -0.47 -6.57 -9.40
C TYR A 374 -1.81 -6.56 -8.69
N SER A 375 -2.67 -5.59 -9.00
CA SER A 375 -4.05 -5.56 -8.51
C SER A 375 -4.80 -6.80 -9.00
N ILE A 376 -5.40 -7.56 -8.07
CA ILE A 376 -6.14 -8.76 -8.41
C ILE A 376 -7.39 -8.39 -9.21
N SER A 377 -7.61 -9.09 -10.33
CA SER A 377 -8.72 -8.82 -11.25
C SER A 377 -9.89 -9.80 -11.16
N SER A 378 -9.99 -10.53 -10.04
CA SER A 378 -11.09 -11.44 -9.73
C SER A 378 -11.67 -11.20 -8.34
N SER A 379 -12.90 -11.70 -8.13
CA SER A 379 -13.45 -11.94 -6.80
C SER A 379 -13.32 -13.42 -6.45
N PRO A 380 -12.94 -13.78 -5.20
CA PRO A 380 -12.93 -15.17 -4.75
C PRO A 380 -14.35 -15.77 -4.75
N ASN A 381 -15.40 -14.95 -4.63
CA ASN A 381 -16.79 -15.38 -4.62
C ASN A 381 -17.35 -15.64 -6.03
N ALA A 382 -16.62 -15.25 -7.07
CA ALA A 382 -16.95 -15.54 -8.47
C ALA A 382 -15.98 -16.55 -9.12
N CYS A 383 -14.72 -16.58 -8.66
CA CYS A 383 -13.64 -17.37 -9.23
C CYS A 383 -13.09 -18.33 -8.17
N ASP A 384 -13.86 -19.38 -7.87
CA ASP A 384 -13.48 -20.37 -6.84
C ASP A 384 -12.19 -21.11 -7.24
N GLY A 385 -11.23 -21.16 -6.31
CA GLY A 385 -9.96 -21.84 -6.52
C GLY A 385 -8.97 -21.15 -7.47
N SER A 386 -9.23 -19.91 -7.92
CA SER A 386 -8.30 -19.16 -8.76
C SER A 386 -8.15 -17.69 -8.35
N VAL A 387 -7.02 -17.09 -8.72
CA VAL A 387 -6.74 -15.65 -8.61
C VAL A 387 -6.30 -15.11 -9.97
N HIS A 388 -6.87 -13.98 -10.38
CA HIS A 388 -6.71 -13.47 -11.74
C HIS A 388 -5.90 -12.17 -11.75
N LEU A 389 -5.15 -11.93 -12.82
CA LEU A 389 -4.44 -10.68 -13.08
C LEU A 389 -4.78 -10.11 -14.46
N THR A 390 -4.68 -8.78 -14.59
CA THR A 390 -4.71 -8.08 -15.88
C THR A 390 -3.42 -7.26 -16.01
N VAL A 391 -2.54 -7.64 -16.95
CA VAL A 391 -1.19 -7.06 -17.00
C VAL A 391 -0.84 -6.66 -18.42
N ALA A 392 -0.22 -5.49 -18.58
CA ALA A 392 0.42 -5.10 -19.83
C ALA A 392 1.85 -5.63 -19.87
N ALA A 393 2.20 -6.43 -20.89
CA ALA A 393 3.57 -6.83 -21.13
C ALA A 393 4.41 -5.61 -21.53
N VAL A 394 5.53 -5.43 -20.85
CA VAL A 394 6.43 -4.30 -21.07
C VAL A 394 7.50 -4.74 -22.06
N ARG A 395 7.45 -4.17 -23.26
CA ARG A 395 8.45 -4.37 -24.31
C ARG A 395 8.86 -3.01 -24.84
N TYR A 396 10.15 -2.77 -24.93
CA TYR A 396 10.72 -1.51 -25.40
C TYR A 396 12.06 -1.80 -26.09
N GLY A 397 12.67 -0.80 -26.72
CA GLY A 397 13.96 -1.02 -27.36
C GLY A 397 14.53 0.26 -27.95
N THR A 398 15.84 0.37 -27.90
CA THR A 398 16.65 1.40 -28.55
C THR A 398 17.86 0.73 -29.17
N ASP A 399 18.50 1.38 -30.14
CA ASP A 399 19.82 0.97 -30.67
C ASP A 399 19.87 -0.48 -31.19
N GLY A 400 18.74 -0.97 -31.69
CA GLY A 400 18.63 -2.29 -32.31
C GLY A 400 18.50 -3.47 -31.32
N ARG A 401 18.41 -3.23 -30.01
CA ARG A 401 18.12 -4.27 -29.01
C ARG A 401 16.73 -4.12 -28.42
N GLU A 402 15.98 -5.23 -28.44
CA GLU A 402 14.71 -5.33 -27.72
C GLU A 402 14.98 -5.59 -26.23
N ARG A 403 14.25 -4.90 -25.37
CA ARG A 403 14.28 -5.02 -23.92
C ARG A 403 12.87 -5.33 -23.41
N ARG A 404 12.83 -6.05 -22.30
CA ARG A 404 11.62 -6.70 -21.81
C ARG A 404 11.53 -6.50 -20.30
N GLY A 405 10.36 -6.08 -19.83
CA GLY A 405 10.12 -6.02 -18.39
C GLY A 405 10.12 -7.42 -17.79
N VAL A 406 10.87 -7.61 -16.71
CA VAL A 406 11.16 -8.94 -16.14
C VAL A 406 9.89 -9.76 -15.89
N CYS A 407 9.02 -9.28 -15.01
CA CYS A 407 7.85 -10.04 -14.57
C CYS A 407 6.77 -10.17 -15.65
N SER A 408 6.46 -9.07 -16.34
CA SER A 408 5.36 -9.08 -17.31
C SER A 408 5.66 -9.94 -18.54
N THR A 409 6.92 -9.98 -19.00
CA THR A 409 7.33 -10.87 -20.10
C THR A 409 7.64 -12.29 -19.63
N PHE A 410 8.07 -12.48 -18.38
CA PHE A 410 8.12 -13.80 -17.76
C PHE A 410 6.75 -14.48 -17.81
N LEU A 411 5.70 -13.80 -17.34
CA LEU A 411 4.32 -14.28 -17.39
C LEU A 411 3.82 -14.49 -18.83
N ALA A 412 4.12 -13.54 -19.72
CA ALA A 412 3.63 -13.57 -21.09
C ALA A 412 4.21 -14.73 -21.92
N ASP A 413 5.51 -14.99 -21.77
CA ASP A 413 6.28 -15.77 -22.75
C ASP A 413 6.97 -17.00 -22.15
N ARG A 414 7.34 -16.99 -20.87
CA ARG A 414 8.34 -17.94 -20.32
C ARG A 414 7.84 -18.89 -19.24
N VAL A 415 6.64 -18.68 -18.68
CA VAL A 415 6.10 -19.60 -17.66
C VAL A 415 5.91 -21.02 -18.19
N GLY A 416 5.40 -21.17 -19.42
CA GLY A 416 5.12 -22.49 -20.01
C GLY A 416 4.22 -23.36 -19.12
N GLU A 417 4.61 -24.62 -18.90
CA GLU A 417 3.96 -25.55 -17.95
C GLU A 417 4.52 -25.43 -16.51
N GLY A 418 5.37 -24.43 -16.26
CA GLY A 418 6.02 -24.19 -14.98
C GLY A 418 5.08 -23.66 -13.89
N LYS A 419 5.63 -23.57 -12.67
CA LYS A 419 4.96 -22.94 -11.53
C LYS A 419 5.54 -21.56 -11.28
N VAL A 420 4.70 -20.65 -10.82
CA VAL A 420 5.03 -19.26 -10.53
C VAL A 420 4.89 -19.03 -9.03
N GLY A 421 5.92 -18.47 -8.41
CA GLY A 421 5.87 -18.09 -7.01
C GLY A 421 4.93 -16.90 -6.80
N ILE A 422 3.86 -17.09 -6.02
CA ILE A 422 2.90 -16.03 -5.71
C ILE A 422 2.63 -15.90 -4.20
N PHE A 423 2.29 -14.70 -3.76
CA PHE A 423 1.75 -14.45 -2.41
C PHE A 423 0.86 -13.20 -2.40
N VAL A 424 -0.08 -13.12 -1.47
CA VAL A 424 -1.08 -12.04 -1.42
C VAL A 424 -0.64 -10.94 -0.46
N SER A 425 -0.72 -9.68 -0.91
CA SER A 425 -0.66 -8.50 -0.05
C SER A 425 -2.07 -7.98 0.20
N LYS A 426 -2.42 -7.79 1.47
CA LYS A 426 -3.75 -7.32 1.86
C LYS A 426 -3.85 -5.80 1.69
N ASN A 427 -4.94 -5.33 1.07
CA ASN A 427 -5.25 -3.90 0.94
C ASN A 427 -6.61 -3.58 1.57
N LYS A 428 -6.64 -3.35 2.89
CA LYS A 428 -7.90 -3.09 3.61
C LYS A 428 -8.58 -1.78 3.19
N ALA A 429 -7.83 -0.82 2.64
CA ALA A 429 -8.37 0.46 2.21
C ALA A 429 -9.11 0.31 0.87
N PHE A 430 -8.58 -0.47 -0.07
CA PHE A 430 -9.15 -0.64 -1.41
C PHE A 430 -10.11 -1.83 -1.47
N ARG A 431 -11.38 -1.58 -1.10
CA ARG A 431 -12.43 -2.61 -0.99
C ARG A 431 -13.76 -2.18 -1.59
N VAL A 432 -14.54 -3.18 -2.00
CA VAL A 432 -15.98 -3.03 -2.25
C VAL A 432 -16.64 -2.57 -0.95
N PRO A 433 -17.57 -1.59 -0.97
CA PRO A 433 -18.25 -1.13 0.23
C PRO A 433 -18.93 -2.29 0.98
N ALA A 434 -18.91 -2.20 2.31
CA ALA A 434 -19.65 -3.15 3.14
C ALA A 434 -21.17 -2.99 2.95
N ASP A 435 -21.65 -1.76 2.73
CA ASP A 435 -23.03 -1.48 2.36
C ASP A 435 -23.30 -1.84 0.89
N ASP A 436 -24.06 -2.91 0.69
CA ASP A 436 -24.46 -3.39 -0.64
C ASP A 436 -25.33 -2.41 -1.44
N THR A 437 -25.88 -1.38 -0.80
CA THR A 437 -26.71 -0.35 -1.43
C THR A 437 -25.93 0.90 -1.84
N ALA A 438 -24.72 1.09 -1.31
CA ALA A 438 -23.89 2.25 -1.62
C ALA A 438 -23.50 2.29 -3.11
N PRO A 439 -23.60 3.45 -3.79
CA PRO A 439 -23.08 3.61 -5.14
C PRO A 439 -21.56 3.44 -5.22
N MET A 440 -21.06 2.91 -6.34
CA MET A 440 -19.63 2.86 -6.65
C MET A 440 -19.35 3.55 -7.97
N ILE A 441 -18.40 4.48 -7.95
CA ILE A 441 -17.87 5.19 -9.11
C ILE A 441 -16.41 4.76 -9.27
N MET A 442 -16.10 4.07 -10.36
CA MET A 442 -14.82 3.43 -10.61
C MET A 442 -14.16 4.07 -11.83
N VAL A 443 -12.92 4.55 -11.67
CA VAL A 443 -12.15 5.17 -12.74
C VAL A 443 -10.88 4.36 -12.98
N GLY A 444 -10.85 3.60 -14.08
CA GLY A 444 -9.79 2.62 -14.34
C GLY A 444 -9.48 2.46 -15.82
N PRO A 445 -8.73 3.39 -16.44
CA PRO A 445 -8.29 3.26 -17.83
C PRO A 445 -7.20 2.19 -17.99
N GLY A 446 -7.19 1.51 -19.14
CA GLY A 446 -6.24 0.46 -19.50
C GLY A 446 -6.22 -0.66 -18.47
N THR A 447 -5.04 -1.04 -17.97
CA THR A 447 -4.91 -2.05 -16.92
C THR A 447 -5.50 -1.64 -15.58
N GLY A 448 -5.82 -0.34 -15.38
CA GLY A 448 -6.51 0.15 -14.19
C GLY A 448 -7.92 -0.43 -14.01
N ILE A 449 -8.48 -1.11 -15.02
CA ILE A 449 -9.72 -1.87 -14.88
C ILE A 449 -9.57 -3.09 -13.96
N ALA A 450 -8.35 -3.57 -13.71
CA ALA A 450 -8.06 -4.83 -13.03
C ALA A 450 -8.92 -5.03 -11.78
N PRO A 451 -8.81 -4.21 -10.72
CA PRO A 451 -9.58 -4.46 -9.50
C PRO A 451 -11.09 -4.25 -9.70
N PHE A 452 -11.50 -3.40 -10.64
CA PHE A 452 -12.91 -3.12 -10.90
C PHE A 452 -13.65 -4.28 -11.55
N ARG A 453 -12.94 -5.11 -12.33
CA ARG A 453 -13.46 -6.42 -12.74
C ARG A 453 -13.80 -7.28 -11.52
N GLY A 454 -12.87 -7.38 -10.56
CA GLY A 454 -13.10 -8.10 -9.30
C GLY A 454 -14.23 -7.50 -8.46
N PHE A 455 -14.35 -6.17 -8.41
CA PHE A 455 -15.42 -5.48 -7.68
C PHE A 455 -16.80 -5.76 -8.27
N LEU A 456 -16.95 -5.72 -9.60
CA LEU A 456 -18.21 -6.04 -10.27
C LEU A 456 -18.60 -7.51 -10.09
N GLN A 457 -17.63 -8.42 -10.13
CA GLN A 457 -17.83 -9.83 -9.81
C GLN A 457 -18.29 -10.02 -8.36
N GLU A 458 -17.64 -9.35 -7.41
CA GLU A 458 -17.99 -9.41 -5.99
C GLU A 458 -19.41 -8.89 -5.73
N ARG A 459 -19.77 -7.73 -6.29
CA ARG A 459 -21.12 -7.19 -6.16
C ARG A 459 -22.18 -8.09 -6.77
N ARG A 460 -21.90 -8.70 -7.93
CA ARG A 460 -22.78 -9.70 -8.53
C ARG A 460 -22.96 -10.90 -7.60
N ALA A 461 -21.87 -11.45 -7.05
CA ALA A 461 -21.91 -12.61 -6.16
C ALA A 461 -22.67 -12.33 -4.85
N ARG A 462 -22.51 -11.12 -4.30
CA ARG A 462 -23.23 -10.65 -3.10
C ARG A 462 -24.70 -10.30 -3.36
N GLY A 463 -25.11 -10.15 -4.63
CA GLY A 463 -26.44 -9.63 -4.98
C GLY A 463 -26.62 -8.16 -4.60
N ALA A 464 -25.54 -7.38 -4.61
CA ALA A 464 -25.54 -5.98 -4.22
C ALA A 464 -26.43 -5.14 -5.15
N THR A 465 -27.27 -4.27 -4.59
CA THR A 465 -28.27 -3.49 -5.35
C THR A 465 -27.86 -2.06 -5.63
N GLY A 466 -26.80 -1.56 -4.97
CA GLY A 466 -26.28 -0.22 -5.21
C GLY A 466 -25.72 -0.05 -6.62
N LYS A 467 -25.75 1.19 -7.09
CA LYS A 467 -25.39 1.53 -8.47
C LYS A 467 -23.89 1.36 -8.71
N ASN A 468 -23.51 0.92 -9.92
CA ASN A 468 -22.11 0.80 -10.33
C ASN A 468 -21.85 1.59 -11.61
N TRP A 469 -20.86 2.47 -11.57
CA TRP A 469 -20.43 3.26 -12.71
C TRP A 469 -18.95 3.03 -12.96
N LEU A 470 -18.62 2.57 -14.16
CA LEU A 470 -17.25 2.43 -14.62
C LEU A 470 -16.93 3.49 -15.68
N PHE A 471 -15.89 4.28 -15.44
CA PHE A 471 -15.19 5.05 -16.45
C PHE A 471 -13.98 4.24 -16.93
N PHE A 472 -14.07 3.70 -18.14
CA PHE A 472 -12.98 2.97 -18.78
C PHE A 472 -12.43 3.78 -19.96
N GLY A 473 -11.14 3.66 -20.22
CA GLY A 473 -10.55 4.27 -21.40
C GLY A 473 -9.24 3.65 -21.80
N ASP A 474 -8.92 3.73 -23.09
CA ASP A 474 -7.61 3.33 -23.62
C ASP A 474 -7.32 4.11 -24.93
N GLN A 475 -6.44 3.61 -25.78
CA GLN A 475 -6.02 4.29 -27.00
C GLN A 475 -7.09 4.18 -28.08
N LYS A 476 -7.51 2.96 -28.45
CA LYS A 476 -8.47 2.74 -29.53
C LYS A 476 -9.54 1.73 -29.16
N ARG A 477 -10.80 1.98 -29.53
CA ARG A 477 -11.89 1.02 -29.27
C ARG A 477 -11.67 -0.33 -29.93
N GLY A 478 -11.16 -0.33 -31.16
CA GLY A 478 -11.07 -1.55 -31.98
C GLY A 478 -10.07 -2.60 -31.49
N CYS A 479 -9.07 -2.21 -30.69
CA CYS A 479 -8.01 -3.12 -30.25
C CYS A 479 -7.61 -2.97 -28.78
N ASP A 480 -8.10 -1.96 -28.04
CA ASP A 480 -7.73 -1.77 -26.63
C ASP A 480 -8.93 -1.85 -25.68
N TYR A 481 -10.13 -2.17 -26.18
CA TYR A 481 -11.32 -2.34 -25.35
C TYR A 481 -11.36 -3.73 -24.69
N ILE A 482 -10.46 -3.92 -23.73
CA ILE A 482 -10.34 -5.18 -22.99
C ILE A 482 -11.60 -5.48 -22.16
N TYR A 483 -11.95 -6.75 -22.02
CA TYR A 483 -13.15 -7.25 -21.34
C TYR A 483 -14.49 -6.72 -21.89
N GLU A 484 -14.56 -6.25 -23.14
CA GLU A 484 -15.79 -5.69 -23.75
C GLU A 484 -17.03 -6.60 -23.55
N GLN A 485 -16.88 -7.91 -23.75
CA GLN A 485 -17.99 -8.87 -23.62
C GLN A 485 -18.46 -8.99 -22.16
N GLU A 486 -17.54 -9.15 -21.21
CA GLU A 486 -17.87 -9.28 -19.78
C GLU A 486 -18.51 -7.99 -19.23
N LEU A 487 -18.02 -6.83 -19.66
CA LEU A 487 -18.62 -5.53 -19.31
C LEU A 487 -20.02 -5.37 -19.90
N ALA A 488 -20.25 -5.82 -21.13
CA ALA A 488 -21.59 -5.83 -21.73
C ALA A 488 -22.54 -6.74 -20.94
N GLU A 489 -22.08 -7.92 -20.51
CA GLU A 489 -22.87 -8.81 -19.65
C GLU A 489 -23.18 -8.19 -18.29
N PHE A 490 -22.23 -7.48 -17.67
CA PHE A 490 -22.49 -6.73 -16.44
C PHE A 490 -23.54 -5.64 -16.66
N ALA A 491 -23.51 -4.93 -17.79
CA ALA A 491 -24.49 -3.91 -18.13
C ALA A 491 -25.88 -4.52 -18.36
N ASP A 492 -25.97 -5.58 -19.17
CA ASP A 492 -27.23 -6.26 -19.50
C ASP A 492 -27.90 -6.89 -18.27
N SER A 493 -27.11 -7.41 -17.33
CA SER A 493 -27.61 -7.95 -16.06
C SER A 493 -27.98 -6.88 -15.02
N GLY A 494 -27.69 -5.60 -15.29
CA GLY A 494 -27.92 -4.49 -14.37
C GLY A 494 -26.90 -4.36 -13.24
N VAL A 495 -25.88 -5.23 -13.19
CA VAL A 495 -24.77 -5.11 -12.23
C VAL A 495 -23.98 -3.84 -12.51
N LEU A 496 -23.63 -3.57 -13.77
CA LEU A 496 -23.01 -2.32 -14.19
C LEU A 496 -24.10 -1.35 -14.63
N THR A 497 -24.49 -0.44 -13.74
CA THR A 497 -25.54 0.55 -14.01
C THR A 497 -25.15 1.50 -15.13
N ARG A 498 -23.87 1.84 -15.22
CA ARG A 498 -23.37 2.79 -16.22
C ARG A 498 -21.93 2.49 -16.62
N LEU A 499 -21.66 2.64 -17.91
CA LEU A 499 -20.33 2.49 -18.49
C LEU A 499 -20.04 3.67 -19.42
N ASP A 500 -19.00 4.43 -19.09
CA ASP A 500 -18.52 5.52 -19.92
C ASP A 500 -17.13 5.20 -20.48
N LEU A 501 -17.01 5.34 -21.81
CA LEU A 501 -15.83 4.93 -22.56
C LEU A 501 -15.06 6.13 -23.11
N ALA A 502 -13.74 6.13 -22.92
CA ALA A 502 -12.83 7.16 -23.41
C ALA A 502 -11.71 6.56 -24.27
N PHE A 503 -11.77 6.74 -25.60
CA PHE A 503 -10.72 6.30 -26.51
C PHE A 503 -9.93 7.49 -27.04
N SER A 504 -8.67 7.59 -26.66
CA SER A 504 -7.85 8.79 -26.89
C SER A 504 -7.29 8.93 -28.32
N ARG A 505 -7.46 7.93 -29.20
CA ARG A 505 -6.87 7.89 -30.54
C ARG A 505 -7.85 7.55 -31.67
N ASP A 506 -9.14 7.43 -31.38
CA ASP A 506 -10.18 7.18 -32.40
C ASP A 506 -10.62 8.46 -33.14
N GLN A 507 -10.27 9.63 -32.60
CA GLN A 507 -10.55 10.94 -33.18
C GLN A 507 -9.36 11.91 -32.98
N ALA A 508 -9.44 13.09 -33.61
CA ALA A 508 -8.40 14.12 -33.54
C ALA A 508 -8.23 14.69 -32.11
N GLU A 509 -9.35 14.88 -31.41
CA GLU A 509 -9.37 15.36 -30.02
C GLU A 509 -9.07 14.23 -29.03
N LYS A 510 -8.29 14.52 -27.99
CA LYS A 510 -7.98 13.54 -26.94
C LYS A 510 -9.13 13.47 -25.94
N ILE A 511 -9.84 12.33 -25.95
CA ILE A 511 -10.87 12.01 -24.96
C ILE A 511 -10.25 11.07 -23.94
N TYR A 512 -10.22 11.50 -22.69
CA TYR A 512 -9.76 10.71 -21.54
C TYR A 512 -10.90 10.51 -20.53
N VAL A 513 -10.67 9.70 -19.50
CA VAL A 513 -11.69 9.40 -18.48
C VAL A 513 -12.14 10.67 -17.73
N GLN A 514 -11.22 11.59 -17.42
CA GLN A 514 -11.53 12.89 -16.82
C GLN A 514 -12.37 13.78 -17.74
N THR A 515 -12.28 13.62 -19.07
CA THR A 515 -13.18 14.29 -20.02
C THR A 515 -14.61 13.78 -19.82
N ARG A 516 -14.80 12.46 -19.77
CA ARG A 516 -16.12 11.82 -19.54
C ARG A 516 -16.68 12.13 -18.17
N MET A 517 -15.84 12.19 -17.14
CA MET A 517 -16.27 12.59 -15.80
C MET A 517 -16.87 14.00 -15.81
N LYS A 518 -16.20 14.97 -16.44
CA LYS A 518 -16.70 16.35 -16.53
C LYS A 518 -17.99 16.45 -17.35
N GLU A 519 -18.08 15.72 -18.47
CA GLU A 519 -19.32 15.62 -19.26
C GLU A 519 -20.54 15.14 -18.45
N HIS A 520 -20.29 14.37 -17.39
CA HIS A 520 -21.31 13.78 -16.53
C HIS A 520 -21.22 14.24 -15.08
N GLY A 521 -20.59 15.41 -14.84
CA GLY A 521 -20.25 15.89 -13.51
C GLY A 521 -21.45 16.01 -12.58
N ALA A 522 -22.60 16.48 -13.08
CA ALA A 522 -23.82 16.63 -12.29
C ALA A 522 -24.32 15.31 -11.70
N GLU A 523 -24.26 14.22 -12.49
CA GLU A 523 -24.70 12.90 -12.05
C GLU A 523 -23.66 12.22 -11.18
N LEU A 524 -22.37 12.41 -11.49
CA LEU A 524 -21.26 11.96 -10.65
C LEU A 524 -21.39 12.57 -9.25
N PHE A 525 -21.56 13.88 -9.16
CA PHE A 525 -21.77 14.58 -7.89
C PHE A 525 -23.02 14.10 -7.17
N ALA A 526 -24.14 13.89 -7.87
CA ALA A 526 -25.35 13.33 -7.27
C ALA A 526 -25.12 11.95 -6.63
N TRP A 527 -24.33 11.08 -7.26
CA TRP A 527 -23.99 9.77 -6.69
C TRP A 527 -23.06 9.89 -5.47
N LEU A 528 -22.18 10.90 -5.42
CA LEU A 528 -21.42 11.20 -4.20
C LEU A 528 -22.35 11.65 -3.07
N GLU A 529 -23.34 12.49 -3.35
CA GLU A 529 -24.33 12.91 -2.36
C GLU A 529 -25.24 11.76 -1.87
N GLU A 530 -25.38 10.69 -2.65
CA GLU A 530 -26.07 9.45 -2.26
C GLU A 530 -25.22 8.50 -1.40
N GLY A 531 -24.05 8.94 -0.92
CA GLY A 531 -23.13 8.08 -0.15
C GLY A 531 -22.18 7.27 -1.04
N GLY A 532 -22.03 7.64 -2.32
CA GLY A 532 -21.18 6.92 -3.26
C GLY A 532 -19.71 6.87 -2.85
N HIS A 533 -19.06 5.77 -3.20
CA HIS A 533 -17.62 5.56 -3.08
C HIS A 533 -16.96 5.78 -4.45
N PHE A 534 -15.88 6.56 -4.46
CA PHE A 534 -15.08 6.93 -5.62
C PHE A 534 -13.73 6.22 -5.58
N TYR A 535 -13.41 5.51 -6.66
CA TYR A 535 -12.20 4.70 -6.78
C TYR A 535 -11.39 5.10 -8.01
N ILE A 536 -10.07 5.18 -7.85
CA ILE A 536 -9.12 5.36 -8.96
C ILE A 536 -8.15 4.19 -8.98
N CYS A 537 -7.91 3.61 -10.16
CA CYS A 537 -6.82 2.65 -10.35
C CYS A 537 -6.09 2.87 -11.67
N GLY A 538 -4.76 2.76 -11.66
CA GLY A 538 -3.88 2.90 -12.83
C GLY A 538 -2.69 3.83 -12.60
N ASP A 539 -2.27 4.56 -13.64
CA ASP A 539 -1.06 5.40 -13.61
C ASP A 539 -1.10 6.49 -12.53
N ALA A 540 -0.16 6.43 -11.59
CA ALA A 540 -0.01 7.42 -10.51
C ALA A 540 0.55 8.76 -11.02
N SER A 541 1.38 8.72 -12.07
CA SER A 541 2.19 9.88 -12.47
C SER A 541 1.40 11.01 -13.09
N ARG A 542 0.38 10.69 -13.91
CA ARG A 542 -0.42 11.65 -14.68
C ARG A 542 -1.92 11.42 -14.50
N MET A 543 -2.40 10.19 -14.71
CA MET A 543 -3.83 9.89 -14.76
C MET A 543 -4.52 10.17 -13.42
N ALA A 544 -3.95 9.67 -12.32
CA ALA A 544 -4.51 9.87 -10.99
C ALA A 544 -4.65 11.37 -10.63
N LYS A 545 -3.62 12.18 -10.94
CA LYS A 545 -3.62 13.63 -10.69
C LYS A 545 -4.67 14.37 -11.53
N ASP A 546 -4.84 13.98 -12.79
CA ASP A 546 -5.83 14.58 -13.68
C ASP A 546 -7.27 14.22 -13.27
N VAL A 547 -7.50 13.00 -12.81
CA VAL A 547 -8.79 12.53 -12.28
C VAL A 547 -9.12 13.21 -10.96
N ASP A 548 -8.16 13.32 -10.04
CA ASP A 548 -8.32 14.02 -8.77
C ASP A 548 -8.68 15.50 -8.98
N ARG A 549 -7.96 16.19 -9.88
CA ARG A 549 -8.29 17.57 -10.26
C ARG A 549 -9.69 17.67 -10.85
N ALA A 550 -10.07 16.74 -11.74
CA ALA A 550 -11.41 16.74 -12.32
C ALA A 550 -12.51 16.50 -11.28
N LEU A 551 -12.27 15.66 -10.26
CA LEU A 551 -13.20 15.47 -9.15
C LEU A 551 -13.42 16.76 -8.37
N HIS A 552 -12.35 17.49 -8.03
CA HIS A 552 -12.44 18.79 -7.35
C HIS A 552 -13.24 19.81 -8.19
N GLU A 553 -12.96 19.90 -9.49
CA GLU A 553 -13.72 20.78 -10.40
C GLU A 553 -15.21 20.42 -10.44
N ILE A 554 -15.54 19.13 -10.50
CA ILE A 554 -16.93 18.63 -10.51
C ILE A 554 -17.65 18.97 -9.19
N VAL A 555 -17.00 18.78 -8.05
CA VAL A 555 -17.54 19.12 -6.73
C VAL A 555 -17.75 20.63 -6.61
N ALA A 556 -16.79 21.45 -7.06
CA ALA A 556 -16.93 22.90 -7.06
C ALA A 556 -18.13 23.35 -7.91
N GLU A 557 -18.20 22.89 -9.16
CA GLU A 557 -19.24 23.30 -10.11
C GLU A 557 -20.63 22.83 -9.68
N HIS A 558 -20.79 21.54 -9.38
CA HIS A 558 -22.10 20.94 -9.13
C HIS A 558 -22.55 20.99 -7.67
N GLY A 559 -21.62 21.17 -6.73
CA GLY A 559 -21.91 21.46 -5.32
C GLY A 559 -22.14 22.94 -5.04
N GLY A 560 -21.86 23.84 -6.01
CA GLY A 560 -21.91 25.29 -5.79
C GLY A 560 -20.89 25.76 -4.74
N MET A 561 -19.75 25.08 -4.70
CA MET A 561 -18.68 25.27 -3.73
C MET A 561 -17.53 26.10 -4.35
N ASN A 562 -16.83 26.86 -3.53
CA ASN A 562 -15.54 27.42 -3.94
C ASN A 562 -14.42 26.36 -3.84
N ASP A 563 -13.21 26.70 -4.30
CA ASP A 563 -12.07 25.76 -4.33
C ASP A 563 -11.71 25.20 -2.94
N GLU A 564 -11.74 26.04 -1.90
CA GLU A 564 -11.46 25.60 -0.51
C GLU A 564 -12.52 24.63 0.01
N GLN A 565 -13.79 24.91 -0.26
CA GLN A 565 -14.91 24.05 0.13
C GLN A 565 -14.89 22.72 -0.64
N ALA A 566 -14.55 22.75 -1.93
CA ALA A 566 -14.41 21.54 -2.73
C ALA A 566 -13.25 20.66 -2.25
N ALA A 567 -12.11 21.27 -1.89
CA ALA A 567 -10.98 20.56 -1.28
C ALA A 567 -11.35 19.93 0.07
N GLU A 568 -12.10 20.64 0.94
CA GLU A 568 -12.57 20.07 2.21
C GLU A 568 -13.59 18.94 1.99
N TYR A 569 -14.45 19.05 0.98
CA TYR A 569 -15.39 17.99 0.61
C TYR A 569 -14.66 16.72 0.18
N VAL A 570 -13.67 16.83 -0.71
CA VAL A 570 -12.86 15.68 -1.15
C VAL A 570 -12.02 15.11 0.01
N THR A 571 -11.48 15.97 0.88
CA THR A 571 -10.83 15.56 2.13
C THR A 571 -11.78 14.79 3.05
N THR A 572 -13.04 15.21 3.14
CA THR A 572 -14.07 14.49 3.88
C THR A 572 -14.33 13.11 3.28
N LEU A 573 -14.42 12.99 1.95
CA LEU A 573 -14.55 11.69 1.29
C LEU A 573 -13.36 10.75 1.60
N LYS A 574 -12.13 11.27 1.61
CA LYS A 574 -10.94 10.49 2.01
C LYS A 574 -11.07 10.01 3.47
N ARG A 575 -11.42 10.92 4.39
CA ARG A 575 -11.62 10.61 5.83
C ARG A 575 -12.71 9.57 6.06
N GLU A 576 -13.79 9.63 5.29
CA GLU A 576 -14.88 8.66 5.31
C GLU A 576 -14.53 7.35 4.59
N LYS A 577 -13.31 7.21 4.04
CA LYS A 577 -12.85 6.04 3.25
C LYS A 577 -13.75 5.80 2.03
N ARG A 578 -14.32 6.89 1.50
CA ARG A 578 -15.18 6.94 0.31
C ARG A 578 -14.46 7.45 -0.93
N TYR A 579 -13.26 7.98 -0.80
CA TYR A 579 -12.35 8.19 -1.93
C TYR A 579 -11.08 7.39 -1.69
N VAL A 580 -10.82 6.38 -2.54
CA VAL A 580 -9.68 5.47 -2.40
C VAL A 580 -8.95 5.31 -3.73
N ARG A 581 -7.62 5.11 -3.67
CA ARG A 581 -6.74 5.00 -4.83
C ARG A 581 -5.95 3.68 -4.76
N ASP A 582 -5.74 3.06 -5.92
CA ASP A 582 -4.83 1.94 -6.14
C ASP A 582 -3.98 2.26 -7.39
N VAL A 583 -2.98 3.12 -7.20
CA VAL A 583 -2.22 3.73 -8.30
C VAL A 583 -0.75 3.37 -8.19
N TYR A 584 -0.10 3.21 -9.33
CA TYR A 584 1.26 2.70 -9.46
C TYR A 584 2.01 3.30 -10.65
#